data_AF-A0A8T2LQY1-F1
#
_entry.id   AF-A0A8T2LQY1-F1
#
_cell.length_a   1.000
_cell.length_b   1.000
_cell.length_c   1.000
_cell.angle_alpha   90.00
_cell.angle_beta   90.00
_cell.angle_gamma   90.00
#
_symmetry.space_group_name_H-M   'P 1'
#
loop_
_entity.id
_entity.type
_entity.pdbx_description
1 polymer ?
#
loop_
_entity_poly.entity_id
_entity_poly.type
_entity_poly.pdbx_seq_one_letter_code
_entity_poly.pdbx_strand_id
1 'polypeptide(L)'
;MNCAFKVGLQASSIPATLCAAALACSSHYEYAIEEFCLAKFKLDMEALDQGHWCSWEDTVESYGELTNCTFLVALKMNCFWPNRLVDEFFIRVHRHYFQDCSLSGRLLHDPPNRILGPFIIVPILVTLLMTALVVWRSKRSEGIV
;
A
#
# COMPACT_ATOMS: atom_id res chain seq x y z
N MET A 1 21.19 -13.99 19.03
CA MET A 1 20.37 -14.99 18.30
C MET A 1 18.93 -14.55 18.47
N ASN A 2 18.43 -13.85 17.45
CA ASN A 2 17.18 -13.11 17.49
C ASN A 2 16.05 -14.03 17.00
N CYS A 3 14.84 -13.90 17.56
CA CYS A 3 13.68 -14.77 17.33
C CYS A 3 13.15 -14.86 15.88
N ALA A 4 13.83 -14.29 14.90
CA ALA A 4 13.35 -14.21 13.51
C ALA A 4 13.77 -15.38 12.61
N PHE A 5 14.51 -16.38 13.09
CA PHE A 5 14.95 -17.48 12.21
C PHE A 5 14.85 -18.86 12.86
N LYS A 6 13.65 -19.46 12.80
CA LYS A 6 13.49 -20.90 12.55
C LYS A 6 12.06 -21.21 12.09
N VAL A 7 11.85 -21.07 10.78
CA VAL A 7 10.86 -21.89 10.07
C VAL A 7 11.46 -23.29 9.98
N GLY A 8 10.86 -24.25 10.68
CA GLY A 8 11.18 -25.68 10.53
C GLY A 8 12.26 -26.25 11.46
N LEU A 9 11.90 -27.36 12.11
CA LEU A 9 12.72 -28.25 12.95
C LEU A 9 13.20 -27.68 14.29
N GLN A 10 12.40 -27.84 15.35
CA GLN A 10 12.51 -28.96 16.29
C GLN A 10 11.41 -28.84 17.36
N ALA A 11 10.65 -29.92 17.59
CA ALA A 11 9.65 -29.98 18.63
C ALA A 11 10.31 -29.81 20.01
N SER A 12 10.12 -28.65 20.62
CA SER A 12 10.34 -28.45 22.05
C SER A 12 9.27 -27.47 22.51
N SER A 13 8.38 -27.95 23.36
CA SER A 13 7.24 -27.21 23.91
C SER A 13 7.73 -26.05 24.77
N ILE A 14 7.86 -24.88 24.18
CA ILE A 14 8.10 -23.64 24.92
C ILE A 14 6.75 -23.16 25.47
N PRO A 15 6.61 -22.88 26.78
CA PRO A 15 5.35 -22.46 27.37
C PRO A 15 4.90 -21.12 26.75
N ALA A 16 3.60 -21.00 26.46
CA ALA A 16 2.97 -19.85 25.80
C ALA A 16 3.24 -18.49 26.50
N THR A 17 3.70 -18.52 27.75
CA THR A 17 4.12 -17.35 28.54
C THR A 17 5.37 -16.66 28.01
N LEU A 18 6.18 -17.31 27.16
CA LEU A 18 7.42 -16.74 26.60
C LEU A 18 7.20 -15.95 25.29
N CYS A 19 5.97 -15.87 24.77
CA CYS A 19 5.64 -15.16 23.53
C CYS A 19 5.17 -13.70 23.74
N ALA A 20 5.09 -13.20 24.97
CA ALA A 20 4.42 -11.93 25.28
C ALA A 20 5.34 -10.74 25.60
N ALA A 21 6.60 -10.76 25.12
CA ALA A 21 7.48 -9.60 25.22
C ALA A 21 8.10 -9.28 23.86
N ALA A 22 7.27 -8.84 22.91
CA ALA A 22 7.78 -7.92 21.92
C ALA A 22 8.30 -6.70 22.69
N LEU A 23 9.61 -6.43 22.63
CA LEU A 23 10.18 -5.25 23.26
C LEU A 23 9.54 -4.03 22.62
N ALA A 24 8.68 -3.34 23.39
CA ALA A 24 8.16 -2.04 22.99
C ALA A 24 9.33 -1.07 22.82
N CYS A 25 9.30 -0.26 21.76
CA CYS A 25 10.32 0.77 21.59
C CYS A 25 10.19 1.83 22.71
N SER A 26 11.32 2.30 23.24
CA SER A 26 11.38 3.39 24.23
C SER A 26 11.33 4.77 23.55
N SER A 27 11.21 5.84 24.34
CA SER A 27 11.26 7.22 23.81
C SER A 27 12.55 7.55 23.04
N HIS A 28 13.65 6.84 23.30
CA HIS A 28 14.89 6.99 22.52
C HIS A 28 14.72 6.59 21.05
N TYR A 29 13.80 5.68 20.74
CA TYR A 29 13.46 5.33 19.36
C TYR A 29 12.81 6.51 18.64
N GLU A 30 11.87 7.20 19.29
CA GLU A 30 11.21 8.40 18.73
C GLU A 30 12.23 9.50 18.41
N TYR A 31 13.14 9.78 19.34
CA TYR A 31 14.22 10.73 19.11
C TYR A 31 15.13 10.32 17.93
N ALA A 32 15.50 9.03 17.85
CA ALA A 32 16.34 8.53 16.76
C ALA A 32 15.66 8.63 15.38
N ILE A 33 14.37 8.31 15.26
CA ILE A 33 13.67 8.45 13.98
C ILE A 33 13.47 9.92 13.57
N GLU A 34 13.31 10.84 14.53
CA GLU A 34 13.24 12.27 14.24
C GLU A 34 14.60 12.84 13.79
N GLU A 35 15.69 12.47 14.46
CA GLU A 35 17.01 13.01 14.15
C GLU A 35 17.61 12.41 12.86
N PHE A 36 17.46 11.10 12.64
CA PHE A 36 18.10 10.44 11.49
C PHE A 36 17.18 10.30 10.28
N CYS A 37 15.94 9.88 10.49
CA CYS A 37 15.05 9.54 9.38
C CYS A 37 14.27 10.77 8.89
N LEU A 38 13.66 11.53 9.81
CA LEU A 38 12.89 12.72 9.45
C LEU A 38 13.78 13.85 8.93
N ALA A 39 15.00 14.01 9.45
CA ALA A 39 15.92 15.03 8.96
C ALA A 39 16.28 14.82 7.48
N LYS A 40 16.56 13.59 7.06
CA LYS A 40 16.78 13.28 5.64
C LYS A 40 15.50 13.48 4.82
N PHE A 41 14.36 12.98 5.29
CA PHE A 41 13.09 13.15 4.59
C PHE A 41 12.73 14.64 4.39
N LYS A 42 13.01 15.50 5.37
CA LYS A 42 12.85 16.96 5.24
C LYS A 42 13.64 17.51 4.05
N LEU A 43 14.91 17.15 3.94
CA LEU A 43 15.76 17.59 2.83
C LEU A 43 15.24 17.09 1.48
N ASP A 44 14.81 15.83 1.42
CA ASP A 44 14.26 15.25 0.19
C ASP A 44 12.95 15.96 -0.22
N MET A 45 12.08 16.29 0.75
CA MET A 45 10.82 17.02 0.52
C MET A 45 11.02 18.51 0.18
N GLU A 46 12.05 19.15 0.74
CA GLU A 46 12.45 20.51 0.38
C GLU A 46 12.98 20.56 -1.06
N ALA A 47 13.72 19.53 -1.50
CA ALA A 47 14.23 19.43 -2.87
C ALA A 47 13.16 19.18 -3.93
N LEU A 48 12.04 18.53 -3.57
CA LEU A 48 10.93 18.19 -4.46
C LEU A 48 9.98 19.37 -4.78
N ASP A 49 10.12 20.51 -4.08
CA ASP A 49 9.18 21.64 -4.05
C ASP A 49 7.76 21.26 -3.56
N GLN A 50 7.10 22.19 -2.87
CA GLN A 50 5.78 21.95 -2.25
C GLN A 50 4.68 21.56 -3.25
N GLY A 51 4.80 22.00 -4.52
CA GLY A 51 3.85 21.68 -5.57
C GLY A 51 3.75 20.19 -5.92
N HIS A 52 4.81 19.41 -5.65
CA HIS A 52 4.86 17.98 -5.97
C HIS A 52 4.57 17.07 -4.79
N TRP A 53 4.33 17.60 -3.59
CA TRP A 53 4.09 16.79 -2.40
C TRP A 53 2.86 15.87 -2.54
N CYS A 54 1.84 16.28 -3.31
CA CYS A 54 0.66 15.44 -3.54
C CYS A 54 0.81 14.43 -4.68
N SER A 55 1.94 14.44 -5.40
CA SER A 55 2.26 13.44 -6.40
C SER A 55 2.89 12.23 -5.71
N TRP A 56 2.17 11.10 -5.72
CA TRP A 56 2.69 9.86 -5.14
C TRP A 56 3.89 9.33 -5.93
N GLU A 57 3.91 9.52 -7.25
CA GLU A 57 5.03 9.11 -8.11
C GLU A 57 6.33 9.81 -7.72
N ASP A 58 6.26 11.08 -7.33
CA ASP A 58 7.43 11.87 -6.95
C ASP A 58 7.86 11.61 -5.50
N THR A 59 6.92 11.24 -4.62
CA THR A 59 7.18 11.09 -3.17
C THR A 59 7.38 9.66 -2.69
N VAL A 60 7.09 8.65 -3.54
CA VAL A 60 7.18 7.22 -3.17
C VAL A 60 8.58 6.79 -2.78
N GLU A 61 9.59 7.29 -3.47
CA GLU A 61 10.99 6.94 -3.18
C GLU A 61 11.40 7.48 -1.81
N SER A 62 11.28 8.79 -1.57
CA SER A 62 11.64 9.42 -0.29
C SER A 62 10.81 8.87 0.87
N TYR A 63 9.52 8.60 0.67
CA TYR A 63 8.67 7.99 1.70
C TYR A 63 9.06 6.53 1.98
N GLY A 64 9.48 5.80 0.94
CA GLY A 64 10.04 4.46 1.05
C GLY A 64 11.34 4.44 1.85
N GLU A 65 12.25 5.39 1.58
CA GLU A 65 13.49 5.57 2.35
C GLU A 65 13.21 5.89 3.82
N LEU A 66 12.25 6.80 4.10
CA LEU A 66 11.81 7.12 5.45
C LEU A 66 11.30 5.86 6.19
N THR A 67 10.45 5.08 5.53
CA THR A 67 9.90 3.83 6.08
C THR A 67 11.00 2.82 6.36
N ASN A 68 11.92 2.62 5.42
CA ASN A 68 13.06 1.72 5.59
C ASN A 68 13.98 2.17 6.74
N CYS A 69 14.26 3.46 6.84
CA CYS A 69 15.06 4.03 7.93
C CYS A 69 14.43 3.73 9.30
N THR A 70 13.12 4.00 9.49
CA THR A 70 12.45 3.70 10.78
C THR A 70 12.49 2.20 11.12
N PHE A 71 12.35 1.34 10.12
CA PHE A 71 12.46 -0.11 10.28
C PHE A 71 13.88 -0.52 10.72
N LEU A 72 14.93 0.00 10.07
CA LEU A 72 16.33 -0.27 10.44
C LEU A 72 16.66 0.23 11.85
N VAL A 73 16.17 1.41 12.24
CA VAL A 73 16.35 1.94 13.61
C VAL A 73 15.65 1.02 14.62
N ALA A 74 14.43 0.55 14.34
CA ALA A 74 13.72 -0.37 15.22
C ALA A 74 14.47 -1.71 15.39
N LEU A 75 14.98 -2.27 14.28
CA LEU A 75 15.83 -3.46 14.30
C LEU A 75 17.10 -3.25 15.13
N LYS A 76 17.78 -2.11 14.97
CA LYS A 76 19.01 -1.78 15.71
C LYS A 76 18.76 -1.62 17.20
N MET A 77 17.59 -1.11 17.57
CA MET A 77 17.13 -0.95 18.96
C MET A 77 16.48 -2.22 19.52
N ASN A 78 16.46 -3.32 18.75
CA ASN A 78 15.84 -4.60 19.10
C ASN A 78 14.36 -4.48 19.54
N CYS A 79 13.61 -3.58 18.91
CA CYS A 79 12.17 -3.41 19.17
C CYS A 79 11.32 -3.75 17.94
N PHE A 80 10.04 -4.00 18.17
CA PHE A 80 9.13 -4.44 17.11
C PHE A 80 8.69 -3.26 16.21
N TRP A 81 8.55 -3.54 14.91
CA TRP A 81 8.04 -2.62 13.90
C TRP A 81 6.89 -3.30 13.14
N PRO A 82 5.72 -2.66 12.95
CA PRO A 82 5.35 -1.32 13.42
C PRO A 82 5.01 -1.29 14.93
N ASN A 83 5.01 -0.09 15.51
CA ASN A 83 4.70 0.18 16.92
C ASN A 83 4.02 1.55 17.07
N ARG A 84 3.44 1.81 18.24
CA ARG A 84 2.69 3.06 18.49
C ARG A 84 3.51 4.33 18.26
N LEU A 85 4.81 4.34 18.58
CA LEU A 85 5.65 5.53 18.39
C LEU A 85 5.86 5.83 16.90
N VAL A 86 6.10 4.79 16.08
CA VAL A 86 6.24 4.98 14.63
C VAL A 86 4.90 5.33 13.97
N ASP A 87 3.78 4.84 14.49
CA ASP A 87 2.44 5.22 14.00
C ASP A 87 2.16 6.71 14.26
N GLU A 88 2.39 7.20 15.49
CA GLU A 88 2.24 8.61 15.84
C GLU A 88 3.19 9.50 15.01
N PHE A 89 4.43 9.05 14.81
CA PHE A 89 5.41 9.71 13.95
C PHE A 89 4.90 9.87 12.51
N PHE A 90 4.44 8.78 11.88
CA PHE A 90 3.93 8.87 10.50
C PHE A 90 2.66 9.72 10.41
N ILE A 91 1.78 9.69 11.41
CA ILE A 91 0.62 10.59 11.45
C ILE A 91 1.06 12.07 11.46
N ARG A 92 2.10 12.43 12.23
CA ARG A 92 2.67 13.79 12.22
C ARG A 92 3.23 14.16 10.85
N VAL A 93 3.96 13.25 10.21
CA VAL A 93 4.49 13.44 8.84
C VAL A 93 3.36 13.66 7.85
N HIS A 94 2.33 12.80 7.85
CA HIS A 94 1.17 12.92 6.97
C HIS A 94 0.40 14.23 7.17
N ARG A 95 0.21 14.66 8.40
CA ARG A 95 -0.41 15.96 8.70
C ARG A 95 0.45 17.15 8.27
N HIS A 96 1.77 17.03 8.26
CA HIS A 96 2.62 18.15 7.90
C HIS A 96 2.77 18.32 6.39
N TYR A 97 3.02 17.23 5.66
CA TYR A 97 3.33 17.28 4.22
C TYR A 97 2.14 16.96 3.31
N PHE A 98 1.20 16.12 3.78
CA PHE A 98 0.16 15.54 2.92
C PHE A 98 -1.27 15.90 3.35
N GLN A 99 -1.44 16.87 4.25
CA GLN A 99 -2.76 17.23 4.81
C GLN A 99 -3.77 17.68 3.74
N ASP A 100 -3.31 18.40 2.72
CA ASP A 100 -4.17 18.94 1.66
C ASP A 100 -4.24 18.03 0.42
N CYS A 101 -3.59 16.86 0.47
CA CYS A 101 -3.54 15.96 -0.67
C CYS A 101 -4.80 15.08 -0.74
N SER A 102 -5.39 14.99 -1.93
CA SER A 102 -6.53 14.11 -2.17
C SER A 102 -6.07 12.65 -2.24
N LEU A 103 -6.83 11.74 -1.63
CA LEU A 103 -6.58 10.28 -1.70
C LEU A 103 -6.85 9.68 -3.10
N SER A 104 -7.15 10.52 -4.09
CA SER A 104 -7.69 10.15 -5.40
C SER A 104 -6.83 9.16 -6.20
N GLY A 105 -5.52 9.08 -5.94
CA GLY A 105 -4.61 8.15 -6.64
C GLY A 105 -4.34 6.82 -5.93
N ARG A 106 -4.78 6.65 -4.66
CA ARG A 106 -4.45 5.48 -3.83
C ARG A 106 -5.60 4.55 -3.53
N LEU A 107 -6.83 5.03 -3.68
CA LEU A 107 -8.00 4.20 -3.44
C LEU A 107 -8.25 3.38 -4.70
N LEU A 108 -8.04 2.05 -4.62
CA LEU A 108 -8.54 1.12 -5.61
C LEU A 108 -10.07 1.23 -5.58
N HIS A 109 -10.62 2.11 -6.41
CA HIS A 109 -12.03 2.40 -6.48
C HIS A 109 -12.51 2.07 -7.89
N ASP A 110 -13.65 1.40 -7.98
CA ASP A 110 -14.29 1.18 -9.27
C ASP A 110 -14.57 2.54 -9.93
N PRO A 111 -14.36 2.65 -11.25
CA PRO A 111 -14.68 3.88 -11.95
C PRO A 111 -16.17 4.18 -11.77
N PRO A 112 -16.55 5.47 -11.71
CA PRO A 112 -17.94 5.86 -11.49
C PRO A 112 -18.88 5.18 -12.50
N ASN A 113 -20.09 4.80 -12.07
CA ASN A 113 -21.04 3.99 -12.87
C ASN A 113 -21.31 4.53 -14.28
N ARG A 114 -21.15 5.84 -14.49
CA ARG A 114 -21.25 6.48 -15.82
C ARG A 114 -20.24 5.95 -16.85
N ILE A 115 -19.07 5.50 -16.39
CA ILE A 115 -18.00 4.91 -17.21
C ILE A 115 -18.15 3.39 -17.21
N LEU A 116 -18.31 2.78 -16.03
CA LEU A 116 -18.39 1.33 -15.88
C LEU A 116 -19.61 0.72 -16.59
N GLY A 117 -20.77 1.40 -16.54
CA GLY A 117 -22.03 0.93 -17.13
C GLY A 117 -21.93 0.67 -18.63
N PRO A 118 -21.49 1.64 -19.46
CA PRO A 118 -21.25 1.43 -20.89
C PRO A 118 -20.27 0.29 -21.17
N PHE A 119 -19.18 0.15 -20.41
CA PHE A 119 -18.22 -0.95 -20.58
C PHE A 119 -18.84 -2.33 -20.34
N ILE A 120 -19.87 -2.44 -19.51
CA ILE A 120 -20.60 -3.69 -19.26
C ILE A 120 -21.67 -3.91 -20.33
N ILE A 121 -22.43 -2.87 -20.68
CA ILE A 121 -23.57 -2.96 -21.61
C ILE A 121 -23.10 -3.23 -23.04
N VAL A 122 -22.03 -2.58 -23.51
CA VAL A 122 -21.55 -2.72 -24.90
C VAL A 122 -21.18 -4.17 -25.26
N PRO A 123 -20.37 -4.91 -24.48
CA PRO A 123 -20.09 -6.32 -24.74
C PRO A 123 -21.34 -7.20 -24.75
N ILE A 124 -22.31 -6.95 -23.87
CA ILE A 124 -23.57 -7.70 -23.84
C ILE A 124 -24.37 -7.46 -25.13
N LEU A 125 -24.51 -6.21 -25.54
CA LEU A 125 -25.22 -5.88 -26.78
C LEU A 125 -24.52 -6.48 -28.01
N VAL A 126 -23.19 -6.44 -28.06
CA VAL A 126 -22.41 -7.04 -29.15
C VAL A 126 -22.59 -8.56 -29.20
N THR A 127 -22.54 -9.25 -28.05
CA THR A 127 -22.76 -10.70 -28.01
C THR A 127 -24.19 -11.10 -28.41
N LEU A 128 -25.21 -10.34 -27.99
CA LEU A 128 -26.59 -10.55 -28.42
C LEU A 128 -26.79 -10.30 -29.92
N LEU A 129 -26.18 -9.26 -30.47
CA LEU A 129 -26.23 -8.97 -31.90
C LEU A 129 -25.55 -10.07 -32.72
N MET A 130 -24.35 -10.51 -32.31
CA MET A 130 -23.62 -11.56 -33.00
C MET A 130 -24.38 -12.89 -32.97
N THR A 131 -24.95 -13.27 -31.83
CA THR A 131 -25.77 -14.49 -31.73
C THR A 131 -27.02 -14.40 -32.60
N ALA A 132 -27.74 -13.28 -32.59
CA ALA A 132 -28.89 -13.05 -33.46
C ALA A 132 -28.52 -13.12 -34.95
N LEU A 133 -27.39 -12.52 -35.35
CA LEU A 133 -26.87 -12.57 -36.71
C LEU A 133 -26.52 -13.99 -37.14
N VAL A 134 -25.88 -14.79 -36.27
CA VAL A 134 -25.55 -16.19 -36.54
C VAL A 134 -26.81 -17.03 -36.70
N VAL A 135 -27.79 -16.91 -35.81
CA VAL A 135 -29.08 -17.62 -35.89
C VAL A 135 -29.82 -17.25 -37.18
N TRP A 136 -29.86 -15.96 -37.50
CA TRP A 136 -30.52 -15.49 -38.72
C TRP A 136 -29.83 -16.02 -39.99
N ARG A 137 -28.50 -15.99 -40.04
CA ARG A 137 -27.72 -16.55 -41.15
C ARG A 137 -27.88 -18.06 -41.27
N SER A 138 -27.87 -18.79 -40.15
CA SER A 138 -28.07 -20.25 -40.13
C SER A 138 -29.44 -20.62 -40.71
N LYS A 139 -30.51 -19.98 -40.24
CA LYS A 139 -31.88 -20.23 -40.73
C LYS A 139 -32.05 -19.88 -42.21
N ARG A 140 -31.38 -18.84 -42.70
CA ARG A 140 -31.40 -18.48 -44.13
C ARG A 140 -30.61 -19.47 -45.00
N SER A 141 -29.52 -20.03 -44.46
CA SER A 141 -28.73 -21.06 -45.15
C SER A 141 -29.49 -22.39 -45.25
N GLU A 142 -30.27 -22.76 -44.24
CA GLU A 142 -31.12 -23.97 -44.25
C GLU A 142 -32.37 -23.83 -45.14
N GLY A 143 -32.87 -22.61 -45.35
CA GLY A 143 -33.99 -22.31 -46.26
C GLY A 143 -33.60 -22.15 -47.73
N ILE A 144 -32.32 -22.29 -48.07
CA ILE A 144 -31.79 -22.36 -49.45
C ILE A 144 -31.37 -23.82 -49.71
N VAL A 145 -32.36 -24.71 -49.82
CA VAL A 145 -32.32 -26.01 -50.49
C VAL A 145 -33.67 -26.22 -51.16
#